data_AF-A0A935JMK9-F1
#
_entry.id   AF-A0A935JMK9-F1
#
_cell.length_a   1.000
_cell.length_b   1.000
_cell.length_c   1.000
_cell.angle_alpha   90.00
_cell.angle_beta   90.00
_cell.angle_gamma   90.00
#
_symmetry.space_group_name_H-M   'P 1'
#
loop_
_entity.id
_entity.type
_entity.pdbx_description
1 polymer ?
#
loop_
_entity_poly.entity_id
_entity_poly.type
_entity_poly.pdbx_seq_one_letter_code
_entity_poly.pdbx_strand_id
1 'polypeptide(L)'
;MLHQEINTIWKEKDDPVDEFNTDLVFEVEAVFEWLEDNRYDSKDAFNDFKDFALSHKTLFDKDTQQKILHTSMAIAHVFKSINHDEENLLHQLEDLLNSIAH
;
A
#
# COMPACT_ATOMS: atom_id res chain seq x y z
N MET A 1 -1.15 7.01 -14.58
CA MET A 1 -1.53 5.59 -14.75
C MET A 1 -1.77 4.97 -13.38
N LEU A 2 -0.80 5.11 -12.45
CA LEU A 2 -0.92 4.71 -11.03
C LEU A 2 -2.21 5.20 -10.34
N HIS A 3 -2.55 6.48 -10.50
CA HIS A 3 -3.72 7.10 -9.84
C HIS A 3 -5.04 6.41 -10.16
N GLN A 4 -5.25 5.96 -11.40
CA GLN A 4 -6.50 5.28 -11.77
C GLN A 4 -6.59 3.89 -11.13
N GLU A 5 -5.46 3.24 -10.92
CA GLU A 5 -5.37 1.87 -10.41
C GLU A 5 -5.57 1.82 -8.89
N ILE A 6 -4.90 2.72 -8.15
CA ILE A 6 -5.12 2.92 -6.71
C ILE A 6 -6.59 3.29 -6.46
N ASN A 7 -7.14 4.25 -7.21
CA ASN A 7 -8.54 4.63 -7.07
C ASN A 7 -9.51 3.49 -7.34
N THR A 8 -9.18 2.53 -8.20
CA THR A 8 -10.07 1.40 -8.51
C THR A 8 -10.05 0.36 -7.40
N ILE A 9 -8.90 0.08 -6.81
CA ILE A 9 -8.75 -0.94 -5.74
C ILE A 9 -9.43 -0.49 -4.44
N TRP A 10 -9.37 0.80 -4.12
CA TRP A 10 -9.91 1.33 -2.87
C TRP A 10 -11.39 1.77 -2.97
N LYS A 11 -12.04 1.60 -4.14
CA LYS A 11 -13.35 2.20 -4.46
C LYS A 11 -14.61 1.50 -3.95
N GLU A 12 -14.54 0.39 -3.23
CA GLU A 12 -15.75 -0.29 -2.75
C GLU A 12 -15.76 -0.51 -1.23
N LYS A 13 -16.53 0.35 -0.55
CA LYS A 13 -17.65 -0.01 0.34
C LYS A 13 -18.45 1.26 0.73
N ASP A 14 -19.66 1.40 0.19
CA ASP A 14 -20.77 2.24 0.72
C ASP A 14 -20.44 3.65 1.27
N ASP A 15 -19.77 4.50 0.50
CA ASP A 15 -19.86 5.95 0.74
C ASP A 15 -20.34 6.68 -0.53
N PRO A 16 -21.36 7.55 -0.42
CA PRO A 16 -21.78 8.38 -1.53
C PRO A 16 -20.62 9.30 -1.88
N VAL A 17 -20.05 9.10 -3.06
CA VAL A 17 -19.11 9.98 -3.78
C VAL A 17 -18.82 11.25 -2.99
N ASP A 18 -17.84 11.19 -2.08
CA ASP A 18 -17.40 12.41 -1.45
C ASP A 18 -16.70 13.24 -2.52
N GLU A 19 -17.05 14.52 -2.62
CA GLU A 19 -16.54 15.45 -3.64
C GLU A 19 -15.01 15.69 -3.52
N PHE A 20 -14.38 15.07 -2.51
CA PHE A 20 -12.98 15.21 -2.14
C PHE A 20 -12.10 13.99 -2.45
N ASN A 21 -12.47 13.13 -3.41
CA ASN A 21 -11.58 12.08 -3.98
C ASN A 21 -10.19 12.59 -4.43
N THR A 22 -10.00 13.91 -4.49
CA THR A 22 -8.70 14.57 -4.63
C THR A 22 -7.78 14.32 -3.43
N ASP A 23 -8.31 14.27 -2.20
CA ASP A 23 -7.50 14.27 -0.98
C ASP A 23 -6.71 12.97 -0.80
N LEU A 24 -7.33 11.80 -1.02
CA LEU A 24 -6.60 10.51 -0.92
C LEU A 24 -5.49 10.39 -1.97
N VAL A 25 -5.78 10.80 -3.21
CA VAL A 25 -4.79 10.77 -4.30
C VAL A 25 -3.65 11.74 -3.99
N PHE A 26 -4.00 12.95 -3.54
CA PHE A 26 -3.04 13.98 -3.17
C PHE A 26 -2.18 13.57 -1.97
N GLU A 27 -2.77 12.94 -0.95
CA GLU A 27 -2.04 12.42 0.21
C GLU A 27 -1.08 11.31 -0.20
N VAL A 28 -1.51 10.39 -1.05
CA VAL A 28 -0.64 9.33 -1.58
C VAL A 28 0.51 9.91 -2.41
N GLU A 29 0.23 10.85 -3.31
CA GLU A 29 1.26 11.56 -4.09
C GLU A 29 2.25 12.29 -3.18
N ALA A 30 1.76 13.05 -2.19
CA ALA A 30 2.60 13.79 -1.26
C ALA A 30 3.50 12.87 -0.42
N VAL A 31 3.00 11.69 -0.03
CA VAL A 31 3.82 10.67 0.65
C VAL A 31 4.88 10.13 -0.30
N PHE A 32 4.55 9.80 -1.55
CA PHE A 32 5.54 9.34 -2.53
C PHE A 32 6.62 10.40 -2.82
N GLU A 33 6.24 11.66 -3.00
CA GLU A 33 7.17 12.78 -3.16
C GLU A 33 8.08 12.92 -1.93
N TRP A 34 7.52 12.85 -0.72
CA TRP A 34 8.32 12.90 0.51
C TRP A 34 9.30 11.72 0.61
N LEU A 35 8.87 10.50 0.26
CA LEU A 35 9.73 9.32 0.25
C LEU A 35 10.88 9.47 -0.76
N GLU A 36 10.60 9.98 -1.95
CA GLU A 36 11.61 10.22 -2.99
C GLU A 36 12.61 11.31 -2.58
N ASP A 37 12.12 12.47 -2.11
CA ASP A 37 12.95 13.60 -1.69
C ASP A 37 13.88 13.23 -0.53
N ASN A 38 13.41 12.39 0.38
CA ASN A 38 14.20 11.91 1.52
C ASN A 38 15.04 10.67 1.20
N ARG A 39 14.96 10.13 -0.03
CA ARG A 39 15.61 8.89 -0.46
C ARG A 39 15.33 7.75 0.53
N TYR A 40 14.08 7.64 0.94
CA TYR A 40 13.65 6.66 1.92
C TYR A 40 13.78 5.25 1.34
N ASP A 41 14.46 4.36 2.06
CA ASP A 41 14.72 3.01 1.59
C ASP A 41 13.45 2.14 1.72
N SER A 42 13.25 1.26 0.74
CA SER A 42 12.08 0.38 0.72
C SER A 42 12.04 -0.60 1.91
N LYS A 43 13.19 -0.97 2.48
CA LYS A 43 13.25 -1.80 3.69
C LYS A 43 12.86 -1.03 4.93
N ASP A 44 13.25 0.25 5.02
CA ASP A 44 12.86 1.12 6.13
C ASP A 44 11.35 1.38 6.09
N ALA A 45 10.79 1.66 4.90
CA ALA A 45 9.34 1.76 4.70
C ALA A 45 8.59 0.48 5.11
N PHE A 46 9.13 -0.68 4.74
CA PHE A 46 8.55 -1.96 5.13
C PHE A 46 8.60 -2.18 6.65
N ASN A 47 9.71 -1.86 7.31
CA ASN A 47 9.87 -2.03 8.75
C ASN A 47 8.91 -1.12 9.52
N ASP A 48 8.76 0.14 9.12
CA ASP A 48 7.80 1.07 9.73
C ASP A 48 6.37 0.57 9.58
N PHE A 49 6.01 0.12 8.36
CA PHE A 49 4.70 -0.49 8.11
C PHE A 49 4.48 -1.72 8.98
N LYS A 50 5.49 -2.58 9.11
CA LYS A 50 5.45 -3.78 9.94
C LYS A 50 5.20 -3.45 11.40
N ASP A 51 5.92 -2.49 11.96
CA ASP A 51 5.74 -2.08 13.35
C ASP A 51 4.34 -1.48 13.59
N PHE A 52 3.85 -0.69 12.63
CA PHE A 52 2.48 -0.18 12.66
C PHE A 52 1.44 -1.31 12.61
N ALA A 53 1.60 -2.26 11.69
CA ALA A 53 0.67 -3.35 11.47
C ALA A 53 0.61 -4.30 12.68
N LEU A 54 1.76 -4.61 13.28
CA LEU A 54 1.84 -5.43 14.49
C LEU A 54 1.22 -4.74 15.71
N SER A 55 1.30 -3.42 15.79
CA SER A 55 0.73 -2.61 16.88
C SER A 55 -0.78 -2.40 16.74
N HIS A 56 -1.31 -2.45 15.51
CA HIS A 56 -2.70 -2.11 15.18
C HIS A 56 -3.42 -3.22 14.41
N LYS A 57 -3.21 -4.49 14.78
CA LYS A 57 -3.74 -5.66 14.06
C LYS A 57 -5.25 -5.59 13.75
N THR A 58 -6.04 -4.95 14.62
CA THR A 58 -7.49 -4.81 14.44
C THR A 58 -7.91 -3.93 13.27
N LEU A 59 -6.99 -3.12 12.71
CA LEU A 59 -7.24 -2.32 11.52
C LEU A 59 -7.11 -3.13 10.22
N PHE A 60 -6.53 -4.33 10.28
CA PHE A 60 -6.21 -5.14 9.11
C PHE A 60 -7.18 -6.31 8.99
N ASP A 61 -8.45 -6.00 8.67
CA ASP A 61 -9.40 -7.04 8.27
C ASP A 61 -9.02 -7.65 6.91
N LYS A 62 -9.66 -8.76 6.55
CA LYS A 62 -9.34 -9.48 5.30
C LYS A 62 -9.46 -8.60 4.06
N ASP A 63 -10.43 -7.68 4.04
CA ASP A 63 -10.64 -6.78 2.90
C ASP A 63 -9.48 -5.78 2.77
N THR A 64 -9.10 -5.16 3.89
CA THR A 64 -7.98 -4.21 3.98
C THR A 64 -6.67 -4.86 3.58
N GLN A 65 -6.40 -6.08 4.06
CA GLN A 65 -5.19 -6.83 3.70
C GLN A 65 -5.11 -7.11 2.20
N GLN A 66 -6.23 -7.53 1.59
CA GLN A 66 -6.29 -7.80 0.16
C GLN A 66 -6.09 -6.52 -0.67
N LYS A 67 -6.69 -5.40 -0.25
CA LYS A 67 -6.49 -4.10 -0.89
C LYS A 67 -5.02 -3.64 -0.83
N ILE A 68 -4.37 -3.79 0.32
CA ILE A 68 -2.94 -3.45 0.49
C ILE A 68 -2.07 -4.29 -0.46
N LEU A 69 -2.27 -5.61 -0.50
CA LEU A 69 -1.51 -6.50 -1.38
C LEU A 69 -1.71 -6.16 -2.85
N HIS A 70 -2.97 -6.03 -3.28
CA HIS A 70 -3.28 -5.71 -4.67
C HIS A 70 -2.68 -4.37 -5.09
N THR A 71 -2.79 -3.34 -4.24
CA THR A 71 -2.21 -2.01 -4.53
C THR A 71 -0.70 -2.10 -4.66
N SER A 72 -0.03 -2.80 -3.74
CA SER A 72 1.42 -2.96 -3.75
C SER A 72 1.90 -3.69 -5.00
N MET A 73 1.21 -4.76 -5.41
CA MET A 73 1.51 -5.50 -6.63
C MET A 73 1.28 -4.66 -7.89
N ALA A 74 0.17 -3.91 -7.97
CA ALA A 74 -0.13 -3.05 -9.10
C ALA A 74 0.94 -1.96 -9.27
N ILE A 75 1.38 -1.34 -8.17
CA ILE A 75 2.46 -0.36 -8.17
C ILE A 75 3.75 -1.01 -8.71
N ALA A 76 4.18 -2.14 -8.15
CA ALA A 76 5.39 -2.85 -8.60
C ALA A 76 5.33 -3.22 -10.10
N HIS A 77 4.16 -3.64 -10.58
CA HIS A 77 3.96 -3.99 -11.99
C HIS A 77 4.05 -2.78 -12.94
N VAL A 78 3.51 -1.63 -12.54
CA VAL A 78 3.52 -0.39 -13.35
C VAL A 78 4.94 0.16 -13.52
N PHE A 79 5.79 0.03 -12.50
CA PHE A 79 7.17 0.52 -12.55
C PHE A 79 8.17 -0.39 -13.29
N LYS A 80 7.69 -1.50 -13.89
CA LYS A 80 8.40 -2.31 -14.92
C LYS A 80 9.89 -2.54 -14.67
N SER A 81 10.22 -3.00 -13.47
CA SER A 81 11.38 -3.85 -13.20
C SER A 81 11.21 -4.41 -11.80
N ILE A 82 10.36 -5.42 -11.65
CA ILE A 82 10.38 -6.25 -10.43
C ILE A 82 11.78 -6.86 -10.41
N ASN A 83 12.68 -6.19 -9.70
CA ASN A 83 13.95 -6.74 -9.34
C ASN A 83 13.69 -7.79 -8.25
N HIS A 84 14.64 -8.71 -8.06
CA HIS A 84 14.47 -9.80 -7.10
C HIS A 84 14.23 -9.29 -5.66
N ASP A 85 14.68 -8.07 -5.34
CA ASP A 85 14.48 -7.45 -4.04
C ASP A 85 13.03 -6.98 -3.82
N GLU A 86 12.36 -6.45 -4.85
CA GLU A 86 10.95 -6.06 -4.81
C GLU A 86 10.02 -7.27 -4.69
N GLU A 87 10.31 -8.36 -5.41
CA GLU A 87 9.55 -9.61 -5.29
C GLU A 87 9.65 -10.17 -3.86
N ASN A 88 10.86 -10.16 -3.29
CA ASN A 88 11.08 -10.59 -1.92
C ASN A 88 10.39 -9.68 -0.88
N LEU A 89 10.25 -8.37 -1.14
CA LEU A 89 9.49 -7.46 -0.27
C LEU A 89 7.98 -7.72 -0.35
N LEU A 90 7.44 -8.01 -1.53
CA LEU A 90 6.03 -8.36 -1.70
C LEU A 90 5.68 -9.68 -0.97
N HIS A 91 6.56 -10.68 -1.03
CA HIS A 91 6.38 -11.92 -0.25
C HIS A 91 6.42 -11.67 1.26
N GLN A 92 7.34 -10.85 1.75
CA GLN A 92 7.39 -10.48 3.17
C GLN A 92 6.15 -9.72 3.62
N LEU A 93 5.59 -8.87 2.76
CA LEU A 93 4.33 -8.17 3.02
C LEU A 93 3.16 -9.15 3.13
N GLU A 94 3.06 -10.12 2.22
CA GLU A 94 2.04 -11.15 2.26
C GLU A 94 2.13 -11.99 3.54
N ASP A 95 3.32 -12.46 3.89
CA ASP A 95 3.57 -13.23 5.12
C ASP A 95 3.21 -12.43 6.38
N LEU A 96 3.59 -11.14 6.43
CA LEU A 96 3.24 -10.24 7.52
C LEU A 96 1.72 -10.13 7.69
N LEU A 97 0.99 -9.82 6.62
CA LEU A 97 -0.46 -9.65 6.66
C LEU A 97 -1.18 -10.93 7.08
N ASN A 98 -0.73 -12.09 6.56
CA ASN A 98 -1.25 -13.39 6.96
C ASN A 98 -0.99 -13.69 8.45
N SER A 99 0.14 -13.23 9.01
CA SER A 99 0.47 -13.44 10.43
C SER A 99 -0.38 -12.61 11.40
N ILE A 100 -0.98 -11.52 10.93
CA ILE A 100 -1.83 -10.63 11.74
C ILE A 100 -3.32 -10.81 11.45
N ALA A 101 -3.68 -11.57 10.42
CA ALA A 101 -5.06 -11.98 10.16
C ALA A 101 -5.62 -12.81 11.32
N HIS A 102 -6.85 -12.51 11.77
CA HIS A 102 -7.64 -13.32 12.70
C HIS A 102 -8.91 -13.84 12.01
#